data_AF-A0A9E4ACU2-F1
#
_entry.id   AF-A0A9E4ACU2-F1
#
_cell.length_a   1.000
_cell.length_b   1.000
_cell.length_c   1.000
_cell.angle_alpha   90.00
_cell.angle_beta   90.00
_cell.angle_gamma   90.00
#
_symmetry.space_group_name_H-M   'P 1'
#
loop_
_entity.id
_entity.type
_entity.pdbx_description
1 polymer ?
#
loop_
_entity_poly.entity_id
_entity_poly.type
_entity_poly.pdbx_seq_one_letter_code
_entity_poly.pdbx_strand_id
1 'polypeptide(L)'
;MARVSKENPFNLSLLSQSFTVIGPTLRKDLFCVFCLLFICLTLNACNLATILSTQYSENIAQANYGTEANHPGLNDGNLETVATIPARNDRNFVIRFAEVNPVRKIVIHNENLFRFEMDYLNHETGKWETFHSVIQRRNLKGKRAQSEFVFDRLNFRTQMIRITVTRTVDDIVVNKFVTDPGDKVVNQRKTMAGQYLPHYRVVRPSIAQIREIEVYHLAQNK
;
A
#
# COMPACT_ATOMS: atom_id res chain seq x y z
N MET A 1 37.69 -48.04 100.53
CA MET A 1 36.82 -47.31 99.58
C MET A 1 37.36 -45.90 99.39
N ALA A 2 37.89 -45.55 98.21
CA ALA A 2 38.24 -44.15 97.91
C ALA A 2 38.37 -43.88 96.39
N ARG A 3 37.91 -42.69 95.98
CA ARG A 3 37.95 -42.04 94.64
C ARG A 3 39.36 -41.96 94.03
N VAL A 4 39.45 -41.88 92.70
CA VAL A 4 40.30 -40.90 91.94
C VAL A 4 39.66 -40.61 90.56
N SER A 5 39.91 -39.43 89.99
CA SER A 5 39.21 -38.78 88.87
C SER A 5 40.01 -38.71 87.56
N LYS A 6 39.30 -38.53 86.42
CA LYS A 6 39.67 -37.88 85.12
C LYS A 6 40.82 -38.53 84.28
N GLU A 7 40.91 -38.53 82.94
CA GLU A 7 40.53 -37.66 81.80
C GLU A 7 40.34 -38.49 80.49
N ASN A 8 39.26 -38.25 79.72
CA ASN A 8 39.11 -37.71 78.34
C ASN A 8 39.55 -38.53 77.09
N PRO A 9 38.83 -38.39 75.94
CA PRO A 9 38.72 -39.41 74.89
C PRO A 9 39.28 -38.98 73.52
N PHE A 10 39.55 -39.92 72.62
CA PHE A 10 39.65 -39.62 71.19
C PHE A 10 39.00 -40.70 70.31
N ASN A 11 38.35 -40.20 69.27
CA ASN A 11 37.18 -40.75 68.59
C ASN A 11 37.56 -41.31 67.20
N LEU A 12 36.91 -42.41 66.81
CA LEU A 12 36.91 -42.95 65.43
C LEU A 12 35.88 -42.23 64.56
N SER A 13 36.20 -42.00 63.28
CA SER A 13 35.33 -42.24 62.10
C SER A 13 35.89 -41.49 60.88
N LEU A 14 36.50 -42.15 59.90
CA LEU A 14 35.90 -42.82 58.73
C LEU A 14 35.03 -41.92 57.83
N LEU A 15 35.74 -41.32 56.86
CA LEU A 15 35.41 -41.13 55.44
C LEU A 15 33.97 -41.48 55.00
N SER A 16 33.20 -40.47 54.59
CA SER A 16 32.27 -40.62 53.47
C SER A 16 31.92 -39.27 52.81
N GLN A 17 32.01 -39.28 51.47
CA GLN A 17 31.24 -38.50 50.49
C GLN A 17 31.68 -37.07 50.14
N SER A 18 32.32 -36.99 48.97
CA SER A 18 32.52 -35.84 48.10
C SER A 18 31.20 -35.42 47.42
N PHE A 19 30.69 -34.23 47.79
CA PHE A 19 29.79 -33.42 46.97
C PHE A 19 30.58 -32.25 46.40
N THR A 20 30.80 -32.25 45.09
CA THR A 20 31.33 -31.11 44.34
C THR A 20 30.31 -29.97 44.32
N VAL A 21 30.59 -28.93 45.10
CA VAL A 21 29.91 -27.64 45.02
C VAL A 21 30.41 -26.91 43.77
N ILE A 22 29.58 -26.82 42.73
CA ILE A 22 29.84 -25.94 41.58
C ILE A 22 29.76 -24.50 42.09
N GLY A 23 30.92 -23.83 42.13
CA GLY A 23 31.08 -22.53 42.77
C GLY A 23 30.27 -21.39 42.11
N PRO A 24 30.00 -20.30 42.86
CA PRO A 24 29.17 -19.16 42.44
C PRO A 24 29.77 -18.31 41.30
N THR A 25 31.00 -18.59 40.87
CA THR A 25 31.70 -17.90 39.77
C THR A 25 31.24 -18.39 38.40
N LEU A 26 31.08 -19.70 38.21
CA LEU A 26 30.64 -20.31 36.93
C LEU A 26 29.27 -19.79 36.48
N ARG A 27 28.40 -19.45 37.44
CA ARG A 27 27.04 -18.96 37.22
C ARG A 27 27.01 -17.50 36.75
N LYS A 28 28.00 -16.69 37.13
CA LYS A 28 28.15 -15.28 36.71
C LYS A 28 28.69 -15.19 35.30
N ASP A 29 29.67 -16.04 34.95
CA ASP A 29 30.24 -16.09 33.60
C ASP A 29 29.19 -16.54 32.57
N LEU A 30 28.35 -17.52 32.93
CA LEU A 30 27.24 -17.95 32.07
C LEU A 30 26.20 -16.84 31.83
N PHE A 31 25.93 -16.03 32.87
CA PHE A 31 25.00 -14.90 32.79
C PHE A 31 25.55 -13.77 31.91
N CYS A 32 26.84 -13.45 32.06
CA CYS A 32 27.54 -12.48 31.21
C CYS A 32 27.55 -12.91 29.74
N VAL A 33 27.81 -14.19 29.46
CA VAL A 33 27.77 -14.73 28.09
C VAL A 33 26.37 -14.66 27.52
N PHE A 34 25.32 -15.00 28.29
CA PHE A 34 23.93 -14.88 27.84
C PHE A 34 23.54 -13.43 27.55
N CYS A 35 23.95 -12.47 28.40
CA CYS A 35 23.71 -11.05 28.16
C CYS A 35 24.41 -10.55 26.89
N LEU A 36 25.66 -10.95 26.66
CA LEU A 36 26.41 -10.64 25.44
C LEU A 36 25.75 -11.21 24.18
N LEU A 37 25.27 -12.46 24.25
CA LEU A 37 24.58 -13.12 23.15
C LEU A 37 23.24 -12.42 22.85
N PHE A 38 22.50 -12.02 23.87
CA PHE A 38 21.25 -11.28 23.72
C PHE A 38 21.48 -9.89 23.10
N ILE A 39 22.54 -9.19 23.51
CA ILE A 39 22.95 -7.90 22.92
C ILE A 39 23.38 -8.08 21.46
N CYS A 40 24.15 -9.12 21.13
CA CYS A 40 24.52 -9.43 19.75
C CYS A 40 23.30 -9.76 18.87
N LEU A 41 22.30 -10.47 19.41
CA LEU A 41 21.07 -10.80 18.68
C LEU A 41 20.19 -9.57 18.43
N THR A 42 20.07 -8.65 19.40
CA THR A 42 19.27 -7.42 19.23
C THR A 42 19.93 -6.43 18.27
N LEU A 43 21.26 -6.32 18.29
CA LEU A 43 22.02 -5.48 17.33
C LEU A 43 21.92 -6.02 15.89
N ASN A 44 21.92 -7.35 15.71
CA ASN A 44 21.76 -7.96 14.39
C ASN A 44 20.30 -8.04 13.92
N ALA A 45 19.32 -7.97 14.82
CA ALA A 45 17.90 -7.93 14.46
C ALA A 45 17.53 -6.68 13.64
N CYS A 46 18.19 -5.54 13.91
CA CYS A 46 18.01 -4.32 13.11
C CYS A 46 18.54 -4.49 11.68
N ASN A 47 19.65 -5.19 11.50
CA ASN A 47 20.22 -5.48 10.18
C ASN A 47 19.42 -6.53 9.40
N LEU A 48 18.83 -7.53 10.08
CA LEU A 48 17.92 -8.47 9.44
C LEU A 48 16.63 -7.79 8.95
N ALA A 49 16.11 -6.82 9.70
CA ALA A 49 14.91 -6.08 9.29
C ALA A 49 15.12 -5.28 7.99
N THR A 50 16.33 -4.75 7.75
CA THR A 50 16.68 -4.09 6.48
C THR A 50 16.77 -5.08 5.31
N ILE A 51 17.26 -6.30 5.54
CA ILE A 51 17.33 -7.36 4.53
C ILE A 51 15.92 -7.89 4.16
N LEU A 52 14.97 -7.87 5.10
CA LEU A 52 13.57 -8.24 4.84
C LEU A 52 12.71 -7.09 4.28
N SER A 53 13.29 -5.89 4.08
CA SER A 53 12.53 -4.78 3.49
C SER A 53 12.34 -4.98 1.99
N THR A 54 11.08 -4.98 1.55
CA THR A 54 10.74 -5.03 0.12
C THR A 54 11.27 -3.78 -0.58
N GLN A 55 12.36 -3.91 -1.32
CA GLN A 55 12.88 -2.81 -2.14
C GLN A 55 12.08 -2.70 -3.44
N TYR A 56 11.62 -1.50 -3.75
CA TYR A 56 10.94 -1.18 -5.00
C TYR A 56 11.94 -0.61 -6.01
N SER A 57 11.64 -0.77 -7.29
CA SER A 57 12.37 -0.13 -8.38
C SER A 57 12.21 1.39 -8.36
N GLU A 58 12.89 2.07 -9.28
CA GLU A 58 12.55 3.44 -9.67
C GLU A 58 11.16 3.47 -10.35
N ASN A 59 10.57 4.67 -10.46
CA ASN A 59 9.26 4.88 -11.06
C ASN A 59 9.32 4.67 -12.59
N ILE A 60 8.92 3.48 -13.05
CA ILE A 60 8.95 3.12 -14.48
C ILE A 60 7.91 3.89 -15.32
N ALA A 61 6.98 4.60 -14.69
CA ALA A 61 6.01 5.41 -15.40
C ALA A 61 6.61 6.71 -15.97
N GLN A 62 7.74 7.18 -15.43
CA GLN A 62 8.32 8.46 -15.83
C GLN A 62 8.70 8.49 -17.32
N ALA A 63 8.52 9.66 -17.93
CA ALA A 63 8.82 9.88 -19.35
C ALA A 63 10.29 9.54 -19.71
N ASN A 64 11.22 9.67 -18.75
CA ASN A 64 12.64 9.35 -18.92
C ASN A 64 12.91 7.87 -19.25
N TYR A 65 11.98 6.95 -18.94
CA TYR A 65 12.08 5.54 -19.30
C TYR A 65 11.46 5.20 -20.66
N GLY A 66 11.13 6.21 -21.48
CA GLY A 66 10.44 6.02 -22.76
C GLY A 66 8.95 5.71 -22.61
N THR A 67 8.38 6.01 -21.44
CA THR A 67 6.96 5.84 -21.17
C THR A 67 6.16 6.99 -21.75
N GLU A 68 5.14 6.67 -22.54
CA GLU A 68 4.22 7.62 -23.15
C GLU A 68 2.94 7.71 -22.32
N ALA A 69 2.40 8.92 -22.23
CA ALA A 69 1.13 9.18 -21.58
C ALA A 69 0.23 10.02 -22.49
N ASN A 70 -1.09 9.83 -22.38
CA ASN A 70 -2.02 10.66 -23.16
C ASN A 70 -2.08 12.12 -22.69
N HIS A 71 -1.47 12.42 -21.54
CA HIS A 71 -1.20 13.77 -21.06
C HIS A 71 0.19 13.79 -20.40
N PRO A 72 1.10 14.72 -20.75
CA PRO A 72 2.49 14.72 -20.28
C PRO A 72 2.61 14.90 -18.75
N GLY A 73 1.72 15.70 -18.16
CA GLY A 73 1.62 15.85 -16.71
C GLY A 73 1.14 14.60 -15.96
N LEU A 74 1.08 13.41 -16.57
CA LEU A 74 0.87 12.17 -15.83
C LEU A 74 2.18 11.53 -15.37
N ASN A 75 3.30 11.88 -16.02
CA ASN A 75 4.57 11.20 -15.86
C ASN A 75 5.81 12.09 -16.04
N ASP A 76 5.66 13.39 -15.78
CA ASP A 76 6.75 14.37 -15.84
C ASP A 76 7.60 14.42 -14.56
N GLY A 77 7.22 13.69 -13.51
CA GLY A 77 7.91 13.69 -12.21
C GLY A 77 7.63 14.93 -11.36
N ASN A 78 6.64 15.75 -11.74
CA ASN A 78 6.33 17.01 -11.06
C ASN A 78 4.89 17.02 -10.52
N LEU A 79 4.76 16.89 -9.21
CA LEU A 79 3.47 16.91 -8.50
C LEU A 79 2.69 18.25 -8.61
N GLU A 80 3.35 19.32 -9.03
CA GLU A 80 2.69 20.61 -9.29
C GLU A 80 1.98 20.65 -10.65
N THR A 81 2.37 19.77 -11.59
CA THR A 81 1.68 19.64 -12.87
C THR A 81 0.36 18.88 -12.67
N VAL A 82 -0.68 19.29 -13.39
CA VAL A 82 -1.99 18.62 -13.34
C VAL A 82 -2.36 18.15 -14.73
N ALA A 83 -2.44 16.83 -14.90
CA ALA A 83 -3.04 16.20 -16.07
C ALA A 83 -4.55 16.37 -16.06
N THR A 84 -5.10 16.91 -17.16
CA THR A 84 -6.53 17.15 -17.29
C THR A 84 -7.13 16.41 -18.48
N ILE A 85 -8.32 15.82 -18.27
CA ILE A 85 -9.13 15.25 -19.34
C ILE A 85 -10.45 16.02 -19.41
N PRO A 86 -10.90 16.45 -20.61
CA PRO A 86 -12.11 17.24 -20.78
C PRO A 86 -13.36 16.60 -20.15
N ALA A 87 -14.32 17.45 -19.82
CA ALA A 87 -15.62 17.11 -19.23
C ALA A 87 -16.54 16.32 -20.19
N ARG A 88 -16.16 15.08 -20.51
CA ARG A 88 -16.89 14.13 -21.34
C ARG A 88 -17.25 12.88 -20.52
N ASN A 89 -18.07 11.99 -21.07
CA ASN A 89 -18.37 10.73 -20.38
C ASN A 89 -17.18 9.77 -20.37
N ASP A 90 -16.42 9.75 -21.46
CA ASP A 90 -15.24 8.90 -21.60
C ASP A 90 -14.00 9.67 -21.15
N ARG A 91 -13.67 9.52 -19.87
CA ARG A 91 -12.51 10.19 -19.24
C ARG A 91 -11.48 9.14 -18.91
N ASN A 92 -10.49 8.99 -19.78
CA ASN A 92 -9.45 7.97 -19.65
C ASN A 92 -8.08 8.63 -19.52
N PHE A 93 -7.32 8.24 -18.49
CA PHE A 93 -5.88 8.49 -18.43
C PHE A 93 -5.18 7.20 -18.83
N VAL A 94 -4.20 7.28 -19.74
CA VAL A 94 -3.52 6.11 -20.29
C VAL A 94 -2.02 6.32 -20.22
N ILE A 95 -1.33 5.31 -19.70
CA ILE A 95 0.12 5.20 -19.69
C ILE A 95 0.52 3.97 -20.51
N ARG A 96 1.52 4.16 -21.37
CA ARG A 96 2.10 3.13 -22.23
C ARG A 96 3.60 3.06 -21.98
N PHE A 97 4.06 1.94 -21.46
CA PHE A 97 5.48 1.66 -21.28
C PHE A 97 6.13 1.30 -22.63
N ALA A 98 7.44 1.56 -22.75
CA ALA A 98 8.22 1.13 -23.92
C ALA A 98 8.14 -0.39 -24.13
N GLU A 99 8.22 -1.15 -23.04
CA GLU A 99 8.21 -2.61 -23.03
C GLU A 99 7.19 -3.19 -22.04
N VAL A 100 6.93 -4.50 -22.11
CA VAL A 100 6.06 -5.20 -21.15
C VAL A 100 6.77 -5.32 -19.80
N ASN A 101 6.30 -4.54 -18.82
CA ASN A 101 6.91 -4.47 -17.50
C ASN A 101 6.10 -5.24 -16.46
N PRO A 102 6.76 -5.89 -15.47
CA PRO A 102 6.08 -6.36 -14.27
C PRO A 102 5.60 -5.17 -13.44
N VAL A 103 4.39 -5.26 -12.87
CA VAL A 103 3.81 -4.21 -12.03
C VAL A 103 3.49 -4.77 -10.65
N ARG A 104 3.98 -4.09 -9.61
CA ARG A 104 3.89 -4.50 -8.21
C ARG A 104 3.22 -3.47 -7.32
N LYS A 105 3.42 -2.20 -7.63
CA LYS A 105 2.80 -1.09 -6.93
C LYS A 105 2.45 0.01 -7.92
N ILE A 106 1.28 0.62 -7.75
CA ILE A 106 0.86 1.81 -8.47
C ILE A 106 0.46 2.87 -7.43
N VAL A 107 0.90 4.10 -7.62
CA VAL A 107 0.49 5.26 -6.82
C VAL A 107 -0.14 6.28 -7.75
N ILE A 108 -1.31 6.81 -7.36
CA ILE A 108 -1.97 7.90 -8.08
C ILE A 108 -2.03 9.10 -7.15
N HIS A 109 -1.39 10.19 -7.57
CA HIS A 109 -1.52 11.49 -6.93
C HIS A 109 -2.77 12.17 -7.48
N ASN A 110 -3.84 12.14 -6.69
CA ASN A 110 -5.17 12.51 -7.11
C ASN A 110 -5.50 13.96 -6.77
N GLU A 111 -6.13 14.64 -7.72
CA GLU A 111 -6.67 15.99 -7.51
C GLU A 111 -8.18 15.95 -7.24
N ASN A 112 -8.96 15.30 -8.11
CA ASN A 112 -10.44 15.41 -8.06
C ASN A 112 -11.21 14.13 -8.40
N LEU A 113 -10.54 12.98 -8.56
CA LEU A 113 -11.21 11.72 -8.85
C LEU A 113 -12.00 11.22 -7.64
N PHE A 114 -13.23 10.78 -7.87
CA PHE A 114 -14.12 10.23 -6.86
C PHE A 114 -14.42 8.74 -7.06
N ARG A 115 -14.63 8.33 -8.31
CA ARG A 115 -14.85 6.93 -8.69
C ARG A 115 -14.17 6.65 -10.02
N PHE A 116 -13.35 5.62 -10.06
CA PHE A 116 -12.65 5.21 -11.27
C PHE A 116 -12.31 3.73 -11.24
N GLU A 117 -11.99 3.18 -12.40
CA GLU A 117 -11.54 1.80 -12.58
C GLU A 117 -10.10 1.80 -13.08
N MET A 118 -9.35 0.80 -12.63
CA MET A 118 -7.97 0.57 -13.00
C MET A 118 -7.90 -0.67 -13.87
N ASP A 119 -7.48 -0.46 -15.11
CA ASP A 119 -7.34 -1.51 -16.11
C ASP A 119 -5.87 -1.66 -16.52
N TYR A 120 -5.46 -2.88 -16.84
CA TYR A 120 -4.22 -3.14 -17.57
C TYR A 120 -4.53 -3.84 -18.89
N LEU A 121 -3.67 -3.64 -19.88
CA LEU A 121 -3.73 -4.43 -21.11
C LEU A 121 -3.00 -5.74 -20.88
N ASN A 122 -3.73 -6.85 -20.87
CA ASN A 122 -3.13 -8.18 -20.77
C ASN A 122 -2.32 -8.46 -22.05
N HIS A 123 -1.00 -8.62 -21.89
CA HIS A 123 -0.07 -8.82 -23.00
C HIS A 123 -0.24 -10.18 -23.71
N GLU A 124 -0.82 -11.18 -23.04
CA GLU A 124 -1.07 -12.50 -23.61
C GLU A 124 -2.37 -12.54 -24.43
N THR A 125 -3.42 -11.89 -23.93
CA THR A 125 -4.77 -11.93 -24.54
C THR A 125 -5.09 -10.72 -25.40
N GLY A 126 -4.33 -9.63 -25.28
CA GLY A 126 -4.58 -8.35 -25.95
C GLY A 126 -5.85 -7.63 -25.46
N LYS A 127 -6.40 -8.02 -24.31
CA LYS A 127 -7.65 -7.47 -23.76
C LYS A 127 -7.38 -6.59 -22.55
N TRP A 128 -8.24 -5.58 -22.37
CA TRP A 128 -8.26 -4.79 -21.15
C TRP A 128 -8.89 -5.60 -20.02
N GLU A 129 -8.17 -5.72 -18.91
CA GLU A 129 -8.63 -6.40 -17.70
C GLU A 129 -8.61 -5.44 -16.52
N THR A 130 -9.76 -5.33 -15.83
CA THR A 130 -9.90 -4.48 -14.64
C THR A 130 -9.35 -5.23 -13.43
N PHE A 131 -8.36 -4.65 -12.75
CA PHE A 131 -7.78 -5.23 -11.53
C PHE A 131 -8.29 -4.55 -10.26
N HIS A 132 -8.80 -3.32 -10.35
CA HIS A 132 -9.36 -2.62 -9.20
C HIS A 132 -10.44 -1.61 -9.61
N SER A 133 -11.51 -1.51 -8.82
CA SER A 133 -12.46 -0.39 -8.87
C SER A 133 -12.35 0.43 -7.59
N VAL A 134 -12.28 1.75 -7.71
CA VAL A 134 -12.10 2.69 -6.59
C VAL A 134 -13.37 3.50 -6.39
N ILE A 135 -13.81 3.57 -5.14
CA ILE A 135 -14.83 4.50 -4.68
C ILE A 135 -14.23 5.25 -3.49
N GLN A 136 -14.05 6.56 -3.64
CA GLN A 136 -13.49 7.41 -2.59
C GLN A 136 -14.31 7.29 -1.29
N ARG A 137 -13.60 7.27 -0.16
CA ARG A 137 -14.20 7.24 1.18
C ARG A 137 -14.96 8.54 1.46
N ARG A 138 -16.06 8.45 2.22
CA ARG A 138 -16.93 9.61 2.53
C ARG A 138 -16.33 10.58 3.55
N ASN A 139 -15.43 10.13 4.41
CA ASN A 139 -14.84 10.97 5.47
C ASN A 139 -13.39 11.34 5.13
N LEU A 140 -13.20 12.56 4.64
CA LEU A 140 -11.90 13.08 4.20
C LEU A 140 -11.30 14.17 5.11
N LYS A 141 -11.74 14.26 6.37
CA LYS A 141 -11.24 15.27 7.33
C LYS A 141 -11.20 16.71 6.75
N GLY A 142 -12.22 17.09 5.99
CA GLY A 142 -12.32 18.42 5.36
C GLY A 142 -11.67 18.57 3.99
N LYS A 143 -10.98 17.54 3.45
CA LYS A 143 -10.49 17.57 2.06
C LYS A 143 -11.60 17.27 1.07
N ARG A 144 -11.54 17.89 -0.12
CA ARG A 144 -12.50 17.70 -1.23
C ARG A 144 -12.37 16.30 -1.84
N ALA A 145 -11.13 15.86 -2.07
CA ALA A 145 -10.78 14.57 -2.62
C ALA A 145 -9.67 13.89 -1.80
N GLN A 146 -9.58 12.57 -1.92
CA GLN A 146 -8.47 11.81 -1.35
C GLN A 146 -7.21 12.13 -2.17
N SER A 147 -6.13 12.59 -1.54
CA SER A 147 -4.94 13.09 -2.25
C SER A 147 -4.12 12.00 -2.94
N GLU A 148 -4.18 10.77 -2.45
CA GLU A 148 -3.36 9.67 -2.97
C GLU A 148 -4.11 8.35 -2.92
N PHE A 149 -3.97 7.54 -3.97
CA PHE A 149 -4.39 6.14 -3.99
C PHE A 149 -3.18 5.25 -4.21
N VAL A 150 -2.94 4.33 -3.27
CA VAL A 150 -1.84 3.36 -3.33
C VAL A 150 -2.42 1.96 -3.53
N PHE A 151 -1.95 1.28 -4.57
CA PHE A 151 -2.25 -0.12 -4.86
C PHE A 151 -0.96 -0.90 -4.72
N ASP A 152 -0.86 -1.74 -3.69
CA ASP A 152 0.30 -2.57 -3.41
C ASP A 152 0.04 -4.05 -3.79
N ARG A 153 1.10 -4.86 -3.79
CA ARG A 153 1.04 -6.32 -3.98
C ARG A 153 0.37 -6.77 -5.28
N LEU A 154 0.47 -5.96 -6.33
CA LEU A 154 0.02 -6.33 -7.67
C LEU A 154 0.91 -7.45 -8.24
N ASN A 155 0.36 -8.27 -9.14
CA ASN A 155 1.08 -9.38 -9.76
C ASN A 155 0.64 -9.59 -11.21
N PHE A 156 0.88 -8.61 -12.07
CA PHE A 156 0.63 -8.73 -13.50
C PHE A 156 1.77 -8.09 -14.30
N ARG A 157 1.80 -8.39 -15.60
CA ARG A 157 2.73 -7.79 -16.57
C ARG A 157 1.91 -7.10 -17.65
N THR A 158 2.29 -5.87 -17.98
CA THR A 158 1.56 -5.10 -18.98
C THR A 158 2.46 -4.08 -19.67
N GLN A 159 2.07 -3.68 -20.88
CA GLN A 159 2.61 -2.52 -21.56
C GLN A 159 1.75 -1.27 -21.31
N MET A 160 0.50 -1.41 -20.88
CA MET A 160 -0.41 -0.27 -20.76
C MET A 160 -1.30 -0.35 -19.53
N ILE A 161 -1.45 0.79 -18.87
CA ILE A 161 -2.38 1.00 -17.77
C ILE A 161 -3.38 2.06 -18.20
N ARG A 162 -4.65 1.84 -17.88
CA ARG A 162 -5.72 2.80 -18.10
C ARG A 162 -6.48 3.07 -16.81
N ILE A 163 -6.76 4.33 -16.56
CA ILE A 163 -7.64 4.80 -15.50
C ILE A 163 -8.92 5.31 -16.14
N THR A 164 -10.02 4.60 -15.94
CA THR A 164 -11.34 4.93 -16.49
C THR A 164 -12.13 5.69 -15.44
N VAL A 165 -12.29 7.01 -15.61
CA VAL A 165 -12.92 7.90 -14.61
C VAL A 165 -14.44 7.95 -14.78
N THR A 166 -15.11 7.28 -13.85
CA THR A 166 -16.57 7.18 -13.81
C THR A 166 -17.22 8.38 -13.12
N ARG A 167 -16.58 8.94 -12.08
CA ARG A 167 -16.98 10.18 -11.41
C ARG A 167 -15.81 10.99 -10.85
N THR A 168 -15.95 12.30 -10.88
CA THR A 168 -15.13 13.27 -10.12
C THR A 168 -15.93 13.82 -8.94
N VAL A 169 -15.26 14.56 -8.06
CA VAL A 169 -15.90 15.30 -6.96
C VAL A 169 -16.66 16.55 -7.45
N ASP A 170 -16.41 16.99 -8.68
CA ASP A 170 -17.03 18.20 -9.27
C ASP A 170 -18.19 17.87 -10.23
N ASP A 171 -18.44 16.59 -10.49
CA ASP A 171 -19.59 16.13 -11.27
C ASP A 171 -20.89 16.57 -10.60
N ILE A 172 -21.76 17.26 -11.34
CA ILE A 172 -23.07 17.72 -10.85
C ILE A 172 -24.19 16.88 -11.44
N VAL A 173 -25.30 16.77 -10.71
CA VAL A 173 -26.53 16.12 -11.19
C VAL A 173 -27.54 17.19 -11.55
N VAL A 174 -27.93 17.24 -12.82
CA VAL A 174 -28.92 18.19 -13.35
C VAL A 174 -30.23 17.48 -13.65
N ASN A 175 -31.35 18.19 -13.47
CA ASN A 175 -32.66 17.69 -13.86
C ASN A 175 -32.97 18.16 -15.28
N LYS A 176 -33.33 17.23 -16.17
CA LYS A 176 -33.75 17.50 -17.55
C LYS A 176 -35.12 16.89 -17.82
N PHE A 177 -35.94 17.52 -18.65
CA PHE A 177 -37.22 16.96 -19.10
C PHE A 177 -37.05 15.97 -20.27
N VAL A 178 -35.98 16.14 -21.07
CA VAL A 178 -35.60 15.27 -22.19
C VAL A 178 -34.11 14.93 -22.06
N THR A 179 -33.74 13.70 -22.41
CA THR A 179 -32.35 13.24 -22.43
C THR A 179 -31.70 13.47 -23.79
N ASP A 180 -30.48 13.98 -23.80
CA ASP A 180 -29.66 14.11 -25.01
C ASP A 180 -28.87 12.81 -25.28
N PRO A 181 -28.45 12.54 -26.53
CA PRO A 181 -27.52 11.46 -26.83
C PRO A 181 -26.23 11.59 -26.00
N GLY A 182 -25.89 10.54 -25.25
CA GLY A 182 -24.76 10.53 -24.33
C GLY A 182 -25.09 10.99 -22.90
N ASP A 183 -26.32 11.37 -22.58
CA ASP A 183 -26.66 11.69 -21.20
C ASP A 183 -26.55 10.45 -20.28
N LYS A 184 -25.75 10.58 -19.21
CA LYS A 184 -25.66 9.55 -18.18
C LYS A 184 -26.79 9.72 -17.14
N VAL A 185 -27.91 9.05 -17.39
CA VAL A 185 -29.08 9.07 -16.51
C VAL A 185 -28.80 8.30 -15.21
N VAL A 186 -28.92 8.98 -14.08
CA VAL A 186 -28.77 8.42 -12.72
C VAL A 186 -30.09 7.90 -12.19
N ASN A 187 -31.18 8.62 -12.47
CA ASN A 187 -32.50 8.30 -11.98
C ASN A 187 -33.57 8.99 -12.85
N GLN A 188 -34.78 8.44 -12.89
CA GLN A 188 -35.96 9.06 -13.48
C GLN A 188 -37.01 9.20 -12.38
N ARG A 189 -37.45 10.44 -12.11
CA ARG A 189 -38.55 10.66 -11.16
C ARG A 189 -39.85 10.73 -11.93
N LYS A 190 -40.73 9.74 -11.69
CA LYS A 190 -42.12 9.74 -12.17
C LYS A 190 -43.00 10.35 -11.08
N THR A 191 -43.80 11.34 -11.44
CA THR A 191 -44.74 11.98 -10.51
C THR A 191 -46.04 11.18 -10.50
N MET A 192 -46.56 10.86 -9.32
CA MET A 192 -47.97 10.47 -9.15
C MET A 192 -48.74 11.70 -8.63
N ALA A 193 -49.94 11.93 -9.15
CA ALA A 193 -50.86 13.01 -8.76
C ALA A 193 -50.53 14.46 -9.23
N GLY A 194 -50.11 14.63 -10.49
CA GLY A 194 -50.58 15.79 -11.28
C GLY A 194 -49.85 17.14 -11.19
N GLN A 195 -48.73 17.29 -10.47
CA GLN A 195 -48.09 18.61 -10.31
C GLN A 195 -46.71 18.84 -10.95
N TYR A 196 -46.01 17.82 -11.45
CA TYR A 196 -44.69 18.00 -12.10
C TYR A 196 -44.45 17.03 -13.26
N LEU A 197 -43.98 17.54 -14.41
CA LEU A 197 -43.52 16.73 -15.55
C LEU A 197 -42.38 15.78 -15.12
N PRO A 198 -42.32 14.54 -15.62
CA PRO A 198 -41.23 13.62 -15.30
C PRO A 198 -39.89 14.24 -15.70
N HIS A 199 -38.91 14.17 -14.79
CA HIS A 199 -37.56 14.66 -15.07
C HIS A 199 -36.53 13.56 -14.87
N TYR A 200 -35.58 13.55 -15.77
CA TYR A 200 -34.37 12.74 -15.73
C TYR A 200 -33.32 13.46 -14.92
N ARG A 201 -32.69 12.73 -14.01
CA ARG A 201 -31.51 13.19 -13.28
C ARG A 201 -30.28 12.72 -14.04
N VAL A 202 -29.57 13.63 -14.68
CA VAL A 202 -28.43 13.33 -15.54
C VAL A 202 -27.15 13.83 -14.88
N VAL A 203 -26.07 13.04 -14.93
CA VAL A 203 -24.74 13.53 -14.54
C VAL A 203 -24.22 14.45 -15.64
N ARG A 204 -23.85 15.67 -15.28
CA ARG A 204 -23.01 16.53 -16.12
C ARG A 204 -21.56 16.32 -15.70
N PRO A 205 -20.72 15.69 -16.56
CA PRO A 205 -19.32 15.47 -16.25
C PRO A 205 -18.58 16.80 -16.02
N SER A 206 -17.59 16.78 -15.14
CA SER A 206 -16.56 17.81 -15.01
C SER A 206 -15.23 17.32 -15.60
N ILE A 207 -14.27 18.24 -15.69
CA ILE A 207 -12.87 17.91 -15.98
C ILE A 207 -12.36 16.90 -14.94
N ALA A 208 -11.68 15.85 -15.39
CA ALA A 208 -10.98 14.92 -14.51
C ALA A 208 -9.50 15.32 -14.41
N GLN A 209 -8.93 15.21 -13.22
CA GLN A 209 -7.62 15.75 -12.88
C GLN A 209 -6.79 14.76 -12.03
N ILE A 210 -5.57 14.50 -12.47
CA ILE A 210 -4.55 13.69 -11.78
C ILE A 210 -3.24 14.50 -11.81
N ARG A 211 -2.44 14.46 -10.75
CA ARG A 211 -1.12 15.11 -10.71
C ARG A 211 -0.02 14.25 -11.29
N GLU A 212 0.03 12.99 -10.89
CA GLU A 212 1.04 12.05 -11.37
C GLU A 212 0.59 10.61 -11.12
N ILE A 213 1.07 9.68 -11.94
CA ILE A 213 0.94 8.25 -11.71
C ILE A 213 2.34 7.66 -11.62
N GLU A 214 2.59 6.95 -10.53
CA GLU A 214 3.83 6.22 -10.32
C GLU A 214 3.59 4.72 -10.42
N VAL A 215 4.53 4.01 -11.04
CA VAL A 215 4.46 2.56 -11.20
C VAL A 215 5.80 1.95 -10.83
N TYR A 216 5.76 0.87 -10.06
CA TYR A 216 6.94 0.22 -9.50
C TYR A 216 6.89 -1.29 -9.66
N HIS A 217 8.07 -1.90 -9.81
CA HIS A 217 8.29 -3.34 -9.65
C HIS A 217 9.18 -3.62 -8.43
N LEU A 218 9.42 -4.90 -8.14
CA LEU A 218 10.39 -5.29 -7.10
C LEU A 218 11.80 -5.03 -7.63
N ALA A 219 12.65 -4.40 -6.83
CA ALA A 219 14.06 -4.29 -7.13
C ALA A 219 14.67 -5.70 -7.13
N GLN A 220 15.46 -6.01 -8.15
CA GLN A 220 16.30 -7.20 -8.10
C GLN A 220 17.45 -6.89 -7.15
N ASN A 221 17.60 -7.68 -6.08
CA ASN A 221 18.82 -7.68 -5.29
C ASN A 221 19.96 -8.06 -6.24
N LYS A 222 20.82 -7.10 -6.58
CA LYS A 222 22.07 -7.36 -7.30
C LYS A 222 23.07 -8.05 -6.39
#